data_AF-A0A2E9C7L3-F1
#
_entry.id   AF-A0A2E9C7L3-F1
#
_cell.length_a   1.000
_cell.length_b   1.000
_cell.length_c   1.000
_cell.angle_alpha   90.00
_cell.angle_beta   90.00
_cell.angle_gamma   90.00
#
_symmetry.space_group_name_H-M   'P 1'
#
loop_
_entity.id
_entity.type
_entity.pdbx_description
1 polymer ?
#
loop_
_entity_poly.entity_id
_entity_poly.type
_entity_poly.pdbx_seq_one_letter_code
_entity_poly.pdbx_strand_id
1 'polypeptide(L)'
;MLKNITILIVTVAFVSSCATPKAIDIKQMGDEKMSCKELILAYEKADLASDLAHEEKGATEENILSGLFFFPAYFVTFGTTTHAEYNAASRKEHLLRLYNNKKCTETRSQDHQKVVSQTLMDLEKVKEQYIRGVITEEEYNFSRKQLLILLD
;
A
#
# COMPACT_ATOMS: atom_id res chain seq x y z
N MET A 1 14.68 11.51 44.10
CA MET A 1 15.40 10.67 43.13
C MET A 1 14.47 9.83 42.27
N LEU A 2 13.45 9.17 42.84
CA LEU A 2 12.49 8.33 42.09
C LEU A 2 11.73 9.07 40.98
N LYS A 3 11.28 10.32 41.20
CA LYS A 3 10.57 11.16 40.21
C LYS A 3 11.37 11.42 38.92
N ASN A 4 12.69 11.62 39.05
CA ASN A 4 13.55 11.90 37.89
C ASN A 4 13.80 10.62 37.09
N ILE A 5 13.82 9.46 37.76
CA ILE A 5 13.92 8.14 37.11
C ILE A 5 12.61 7.81 36.37
N THR A 6 11.45 8.16 36.92
CA THR A 6 10.15 7.95 36.25
C THR A 6 10.05 8.77 34.96
N ILE A 7 10.49 10.03 34.98
CA ILE A 7 10.50 10.90 33.78
C ILE A 7 11.45 10.34 32.70
N LEU A 8 12.61 9.84 33.11
CA LEU A 8 13.59 9.23 32.20
C LEU A 8 13.06 7.94 31.55
N ILE A 9 12.37 7.09 32.32
CA ILE A 9 11.79 5.85 31.79
C ILE A 9 10.67 6.15 30.79
N VAL A 10 9.82 7.15 31.06
CA VAL A 10 8.75 7.56 30.14
C VAL A 10 9.32 8.16 28.85
N THR A 11 10.39 8.97 28.92
CA THR A 11 11.01 9.54 27.71
C THR A 11 11.73 8.49 26.87
N VAL A 12 12.38 7.50 27.48
CA VAL A 12 13.03 6.39 26.75
C VAL A 12 12.00 5.46 26.10
N ALA A 13 10.82 5.26 26.70
CA ALA A 13 9.76 4.45 26.09
C ALA A 13 9.22 5.08 24.78
N PHE A 14 9.10 6.42 24.74
CA PHE A 14 8.53 7.14 23.58
C PHE A 14 9.42 7.14 22.33
N VAL A 15 10.75 6.97 22.46
CA VAL A 15 11.67 6.96 21.30
C VAL A 15 11.82 5.58 20.63
N SER A 16 11.16 4.54 21.15
CA SER A 16 11.37 3.15 20.70
C SER A 16 10.47 2.69 19.53
N SER A 17 9.62 3.56 18.97
CA SER A 17 8.55 3.14 18.04
C SER A 17 8.60 3.75 16.63
N CYS A 18 9.73 4.25 16.14
CA CYS A 18 9.83 4.68 14.73
C CYS A 18 10.22 3.50 13.84
N ALA A 19 9.23 2.73 13.38
CA ALA A 19 9.42 1.70 12.36
C ALA A 19 9.19 2.31 10.97
N THR A 20 10.17 3.03 10.43
CA THR A 20 10.06 3.58 9.07
C THR A 20 9.90 2.43 8.05
N PRO A 21 8.86 2.46 7.20
CA PRO A 21 8.61 1.40 6.24
C PRO A 21 9.78 1.32 5.26
N LYS A 22 10.33 0.11 5.07
CA LYS A 22 11.44 -0.11 4.13
C LYS A 22 10.93 -0.03 2.70
N ALA A 23 11.62 0.76 1.89
CA ALA A 23 11.38 0.78 0.45
C ALA A 23 11.62 -0.63 -0.13
N ILE A 24 10.61 -1.15 -0.84
CA ILE A 24 10.71 -2.40 -1.59
C ILE A 24 11.08 -2.11 -3.04
N ASP A 25 11.85 -3.00 -3.68
CA ASP A 25 12.21 -2.82 -5.08
C ASP A 25 11.05 -3.16 -6.02
N ILE A 26 10.85 -2.32 -7.03
CA ILE A 26 9.80 -2.51 -8.06
C ILE A 26 9.97 -3.87 -8.76
N LYS A 27 11.21 -4.24 -9.08
CA LYS A 27 11.57 -5.51 -9.72
C LYS A 27 12.57 -6.25 -8.84
N GLN A 28 12.32 -7.52 -8.58
CA GLN A 28 13.22 -8.37 -7.80
C GLN A 28 13.81 -9.49 -8.65
N MET A 29 15.03 -9.89 -8.31
CA MET A 29 15.65 -11.05 -8.93
C MET A 29 14.80 -12.29 -8.67
N GLY A 30 14.37 -12.95 -9.73
CA GLY A 30 13.53 -14.15 -9.65
C GLY A 30 12.05 -13.93 -9.90
N ASP A 31 11.56 -12.69 -10.03
CA ASP A 31 10.15 -12.40 -10.36
C ASP A 31 9.72 -13.13 -11.65
N GLU A 32 10.58 -13.16 -12.67
CA GLU A 32 10.36 -13.88 -13.93
C GLU A 32 10.26 -15.40 -13.77
N LYS A 33 10.81 -15.98 -12.69
CA LYS A 33 10.82 -17.43 -12.43
C LYS A 33 9.66 -17.86 -11.52
N MET A 34 8.97 -16.93 -10.89
CA MET A 34 7.86 -17.23 -9.98
C MET A 34 6.71 -17.95 -10.69
N SER A 35 6.11 -18.93 -10.02
CA SER A 35 4.84 -19.54 -10.39
C SER A 35 3.67 -18.57 -10.16
N CYS A 36 2.51 -18.85 -10.73
CA CYS A 36 1.32 -18.00 -10.56
C CYS A 36 0.93 -17.81 -9.08
N LYS A 37 1.10 -18.83 -8.23
CA LYS A 37 0.84 -18.73 -6.79
C LYS A 37 1.86 -17.83 -6.08
N GLU A 38 3.14 -17.93 -6.46
CA GLU A 38 4.19 -17.08 -5.91
C GLU A 38 4.02 -15.62 -6.34
N LEU A 39 3.55 -15.38 -7.57
CA LEU A 39 3.21 -14.04 -8.05
C LEU A 39 2.05 -13.40 -7.26
N ILE A 40 0.99 -14.16 -6.95
CA ILE A 40 -0.11 -13.69 -6.09
C ILE A 40 0.43 -13.35 -4.70
N LEU A 41 1.21 -14.25 -4.09
CA LEU A 41 1.78 -14.01 -2.77
C LEU A 41 2.75 -12.81 -2.73
N ALA A 42 3.52 -12.60 -3.80
CA ALA A 42 4.37 -11.43 -3.94
C ALA A 42 3.56 -10.14 -4.14
N TYR A 43 2.42 -10.22 -4.84
CA TYR A 43 1.50 -9.10 -5.02
C TYR A 43 0.86 -8.69 -3.69
N GLU A 44 0.34 -9.64 -2.90
CA GLU A 44 -0.23 -9.38 -1.58
C GLU A 44 0.80 -8.76 -0.61
N LYS A 45 2.05 -9.23 -0.65
CA LYS A 45 3.14 -8.62 0.13
C LYS A 45 3.41 -7.18 -0.30
N ALA A 46 3.31 -6.88 -1.59
CA ALA A 46 3.47 -5.52 -2.10
C ALA A 46 2.27 -4.63 -1.77
N ASP A 47 1.05 -5.18 -1.73
CA ASP A 47 -0.16 -4.47 -1.27
C ASP A 47 -0.04 -4.10 0.21
N LEU A 48 0.31 -5.05 1.06
CA LEU A 48 0.55 -4.80 2.48
C LEU A 48 1.65 -3.74 2.71
N ALA A 49 2.74 -3.79 1.95
CA ALA A 49 3.80 -2.80 2.03
C ALA A 49 3.35 -1.40 1.57
N SER A 50 2.43 -1.33 0.60
CA SER A 50 1.80 -0.09 0.16
C SER A 50 0.91 0.49 1.24
N ASP A 51 0.06 -0.34 1.86
CA ASP A 51 -0.86 0.09 2.92
C ASP A 51 -0.09 0.58 4.16
N LEU A 52 0.96 -0.14 4.59
CA LEU A 52 1.83 0.30 5.69
C LEU A 52 2.54 1.63 5.39
N ALA A 53 2.99 1.83 4.14
CA ALA A 53 3.60 3.09 3.74
C ALA A 53 2.59 4.24 3.66
N HIS A 54 1.32 3.92 3.39
CA HIS A 54 0.21 4.87 3.35
C HIS A 54 -0.26 5.28 4.76
N GLU A 55 -0.37 4.33 5.69
CA GLU A 55 -0.71 4.59 7.10
C GLU A 55 0.36 5.46 7.79
N GLU A 56 1.64 5.12 7.59
CA GLU A 56 2.79 5.88 8.12
C GLU A 56 2.96 7.27 7.47
N LYS A 57 2.34 7.48 6.30
CA LYS A 57 2.25 8.79 5.66
C LYS A 57 1.30 9.74 6.37
N GLY A 58 0.51 9.29 7.35
CA GLY A 58 -0.60 10.00 7.97
C GLY A 58 -0.43 11.52 8.06
N ALA A 59 -0.89 12.24 7.03
CA ALA A 59 -1.00 13.68 7.04
C ALA A 59 -2.38 14.04 7.60
N THR A 60 -2.62 13.70 8.87
CA THR A 60 -3.75 14.24 9.63
C THR A 60 -3.50 15.71 9.95
N GLU A 61 -4.55 16.48 10.25
CA GLU A 61 -4.43 17.91 10.61
C GLU A 61 -3.42 18.16 11.76
N GLU A 62 -3.20 17.17 12.63
CA GLU A 62 -2.18 17.18 13.68
C GLU A 62 -0.73 17.14 13.14
N ASN A 63 -0.48 16.51 11.99
CA ASN A 63 0.86 16.36 11.42
C ASN A 63 1.31 17.54 10.53
N ILE A 64 0.38 18.41 10.09
CA ILE A 64 0.73 19.67 9.41
C ILE A 64 1.50 20.59 10.35
N LEU A 65 1.10 20.65 11.63
CA LEU A 65 1.77 21.46 12.64
C LEU A 65 3.17 20.90 12.96
N SER A 66 3.30 19.57 13.04
CA SER A 66 4.58 18.87 13.17
C SER A 66 5.49 19.11 11.96
N GLY A 67 4.94 19.12 10.74
CA GLY A 67 5.67 19.42 9.50
C GLY A 67 6.14 20.87 9.42
N LEU A 68 5.40 21.82 9.98
CA LEU A 68 5.83 23.22 10.07
C LEU A 68 6.93 23.42 11.12
N PHE A 69 6.85 22.71 12.27
CA PHE A 69 7.79 22.86 13.38
C PHE A 69 9.09 22.05 13.20
N PHE A 70 9.03 20.91 12.49
CA PHE A 70 10.15 19.99 12.24
C PHE A 70 10.35 19.71 10.74
N PHE A 71 10.24 20.74 9.90
CA PHE A 71 10.24 20.60 8.45
C PHE A 71 11.37 19.74 7.85
N PRO A 72 12.65 19.77 8.32
CA PRO A 72 13.68 18.94 7.71
C PRO A 72 13.46 17.44 8.00
N ALA A 73 13.04 17.10 9.22
CA ALA A 73 12.73 15.72 9.60
C ALA A 73 11.45 15.22 8.93
N TYR A 74 10.48 16.12 8.71
CA TYR A 74 9.27 15.86 7.95
C TYR A 74 9.60 15.49 6.50
N PHE A 75 10.45 16.25 5.80
CA PHE A 75 10.84 15.93 4.42
C PHE A 75 11.56 14.58 4.29
N VAL A 76 12.40 14.21 5.26
CA VAL A 76 13.09 12.91 5.24
C VAL A 76 12.11 11.76 5.45
N THR A 77 11.22 11.89 6.44
CA THR A 77 10.27 10.83 6.80
C THR A 77 9.21 10.67 5.71
N PHE A 78 8.56 11.75 5.29
CA PHE A 78 7.52 11.71 4.26
C PHE A 78 8.10 11.46 2.85
N GLY A 79 9.30 11.96 2.56
CA GLY A 79 9.99 11.68 1.29
C GLY A 79 10.33 10.19 1.14
N THR A 80 10.68 9.51 2.23
CA THR A 80 10.96 8.07 2.20
C THR A 80 9.68 7.23 2.17
N THR A 81 8.61 7.61 2.87
CA THR A 81 7.32 6.91 2.82
C THR A 81 6.60 7.10 1.48
N THR A 82 6.66 8.30 0.88
CA THR A 82 6.18 8.55 -0.51
C THR A 82 6.89 7.68 -1.53
N HIS A 83 8.21 7.56 -1.41
CA HIS A 83 8.99 6.70 -2.29
C HIS A 83 8.68 5.21 -2.06
N ALA A 84 8.50 4.79 -0.80
CA ALA A 84 8.12 3.42 -0.46
C ALA A 84 6.73 3.04 -0.98
N GLU A 85 5.73 3.91 -0.83
CA GLU A 85 4.37 3.69 -1.37
C GLU A 85 4.40 3.61 -2.91
N TYR A 86 5.10 4.55 -3.57
CA TYR A 86 5.22 4.53 -5.03
C TYR A 86 5.90 3.25 -5.53
N ASN A 87 6.98 2.82 -4.88
CA ASN A 87 7.69 1.61 -5.28
C ASN A 87 6.84 0.35 -5.03
N ALA A 88 6.07 0.31 -3.94
CA ALA A 88 5.12 -0.77 -3.65
C ALA A 88 4.00 -0.84 -4.68
N ALA A 89 3.37 0.29 -5.01
CA ALA A 89 2.37 0.39 -6.06
C ALA A 89 2.91 -0.03 -7.44
N SER A 90 4.11 0.42 -7.78
CA SER A 90 4.78 0.06 -9.04
C SER A 90 5.15 -1.43 -9.09
N ARG A 91 5.54 -2.02 -7.94
CA ARG A 91 5.79 -3.47 -7.84
C ARG A 91 4.53 -4.28 -8.13
N LYS A 92 3.37 -3.87 -7.59
CA LYS A 92 2.08 -4.51 -7.88
C LYS A 92 1.80 -4.55 -9.38
N GLU A 93 2.00 -3.42 -10.07
CA GLU A 93 1.82 -3.37 -11.53
C GLU A 93 2.79 -4.32 -12.27
N HIS A 94 4.07 -4.34 -11.85
CA HIS A 94 5.06 -5.23 -12.44
C HIS A 94 4.68 -6.72 -12.27
N LEU A 95 4.29 -7.12 -11.06
CA LEU A 95 3.87 -8.50 -10.77
C LEU A 95 2.58 -8.87 -11.49
N LEU A 96 1.61 -7.96 -11.59
CA LEU A 96 0.39 -8.17 -12.36
C LEU A 96 0.68 -8.35 -13.85
N ARG A 97 1.63 -7.58 -14.40
CA ARG A 97 2.08 -7.74 -15.79
C ARG A 97 2.71 -9.12 -16.01
N LEU A 98 3.55 -9.59 -15.09
CA LEU A 98 4.14 -10.94 -15.16
C LEU A 98 3.08 -12.03 -15.06
N TYR A 99 2.11 -11.87 -14.15
CA TYR A 99 0.99 -12.78 -13.97
C TYR A 99 0.16 -12.93 -15.26
N ASN A 100 -0.14 -11.81 -15.92
CA ASN A 100 -0.85 -11.78 -17.20
C ASN A 100 -0.01 -12.35 -18.35
N ASN A 101 1.28 -11.99 -18.44
CA ASN A 101 2.20 -12.52 -19.45
C ASN A 101 2.37 -14.04 -19.36
N LYS A 102 2.35 -14.58 -18.13
CA LYS A 102 2.37 -16.02 -17.87
C LYS A 102 1.02 -16.69 -18.07
N LYS A 103 -0.01 -15.94 -18.47
CA LYS A 103 -1.34 -16.48 -18.80
C LYS A 103 -1.92 -17.25 -17.62
N CYS A 104 -1.65 -16.79 -16.40
CA CYS A 104 -2.11 -17.42 -15.16
C CYS A 104 -3.65 -17.49 -15.07
N THR A 105 -4.35 -16.67 -15.86
CA THR A 105 -5.81 -16.66 -16.04
C THR A 105 -6.31 -17.50 -17.23
N GLU A 106 -5.47 -17.99 -18.14
CA GLU A 106 -5.94 -18.69 -19.36
C GLU A 106 -6.45 -20.11 -19.12
N THR A 107 -6.32 -20.63 -17.90
CA THR A 107 -7.06 -21.83 -17.46
C THR A 107 -8.45 -21.51 -16.90
N ARG A 108 -8.84 -20.23 -16.79
CA ARG A 108 -10.19 -19.80 -16.37
C ARG A 108 -11.07 -19.54 -17.62
N SER A 109 -12.32 -19.99 -17.58
CA SER A 109 -13.28 -19.98 -18.70
C SER A 109 -13.52 -18.57 -19.29
N GLN A 110 -14.03 -18.49 -20.52
CA GLN A 110 -14.40 -17.20 -21.17
C GLN A 110 -15.31 -16.32 -20.31
N ASP A 111 -16.15 -16.93 -19.46
CA ASP A 111 -17.01 -16.22 -18.52
C ASP A 111 -16.20 -15.50 -17.43
N HIS A 112 -15.11 -16.10 -16.97
CA HIS A 112 -14.23 -15.51 -15.97
C HIS A 112 -13.49 -14.28 -16.52
N GLN A 113 -13.12 -14.30 -17.80
CA GLN A 113 -12.50 -13.16 -18.47
C GLN A 113 -13.45 -11.96 -18.59
N LYS A 114 -14.75 -12.20 -18.84
CA LYS A 114 -15.79 -11.16 -18.80
C LYS A 114 -15.97 -10.59 -17.40
N VAL A 115 -16.02 -11.45 -16.37
CA VAL A 115 -16.12 -11.01 -14.96
C VAL A 115 -14.91 -10.15 -14.60
N VAL A 116 -13.69 -10.57 -14.94
CA VAL A 116 -12.47 -9.77 -14.72
C VAL A 116 -12.55 -8.41 -15.40
N SER A 117 -12.93 -8.37 -16.68
CA SER A 117 -13.04 -7.11 -17.42
C SER A 117 -14.10 -6.18 -16.82
N GLN A 118 -15.23 -6.71 -16.38
CA GLN A 118 -16.30 -5.91 -15.76
C GLN A 118 -15.87 -5.37 -14.40
N THR A 119 -15.26 -6.20 -13.55
CA THR A 119 -14.76 -5.77 -12.24
C THR A 119 -13.67 -4.72 -12.35
N LEU A 120 -12.81 -4.78 -13.38
CA LEU A 120 -11.83 -3.72 -13.66
C LEU A 120 -12.49 -2.38 -13.97
N MET A 121 -13.56 -2.37 -14.77
CA MET A 121 -14.33 -1.15 -15.05
C MET A 121 -15.00 -0.59 -13.78
N ASP A 122 -15.51 -1.46 -12.92
CA ASP A 122 -16.15 -1.06 -11.67
C ASP A 122 -15.14 -0.49 -10.67
N LEU A 123 -13.94 -1.09 -10.58
CA LEU A 123 -12.83 -0.56 -9.78
C LEU A 123 -12.38 0.82 -10.26
N GLU A 124 -12.29 1.02 -11.58
CA GLU A 124 -11.91 2.31 -12.16
C GLU A 124 -12.95 3.40 -11.85
N LYS A 125 -14.23 3.06 -11.92
CA LYS A 125 -15.33 3.97 -11.56
C LYS A 125 -15.31 4.35 -10.08
N VAL A 126 -15.10 3.38 -9.19
CA VAL A 126 -15.01 3.61 -7.74
C VAL A 126 -13.80 4.49 -7.41
N LYS A 127 -12.66 4.27 -8.08
CA LYS A 127 -11.48 5.15 -7.97
C LYS A 127 -11.78 6.56 -8.46
N GLU A 128 -12.49 6.70 -9.56
CA GLU A 128 -12.88 8.00 -10.09
C GLU A 128 -13.81 8.76 -9.11
N GLN A 129 -14.75 8.06 -8.48
CA GLN A 129 -15.61 8.65 -7.44
C GLN A 129 -14.79 9.17 -6.25
N TYR A 130 -13.79 8.41 -5.82
CA TYR A 130 -12.88 8.84 -4.75
C TYR A 130 -12.07 10.08 -5.15
N ILE A 131 -11.46 10.07 -6.35
CA ILE A 131 -10.68 11.22 -6.86
C ILE A 131 -11.54 12.48 -6.99
N ARG A 132 -12.81 12.32 -7.38
CA ARG A 132 -13.78 13.42 -7.47
C ARG A 132 -14.31 13.89 -6.11
N GLY A 133 -13.90 13.24 -5.00
CA GLY A 133 -14.36 13.55 -3.65
C GLY A 133 -15.82 13.17 -3.38
N VAL A 134 -16.39 12.27 -4.19
CA VAL A 134 -17.78 11.81 -4.06
C VAL A 134 -17.92 10.79 -2.93
N ILE A 135 -16.88 10.01 -2.67
CA ILE A 135 -16.81 9.01 -1.61
C ILE A 135 -15.57 9.25 -0.76
N THR A 136 -15.63 8.86 0.51
CA THR A 136 -14.52 8.93 1.45
C THR A 136 -13.52 7.79 1.20
N GLU A 137 -12.33 7.91 1.79
CA GLU A 137 -11.28 6.89 1.69
C GLU A 137 -11.74 5.53 2.26
N GLU A 138 -12.47 5.55 3.38
CA GLU A 138 -13.05 4.34 3.99
C GLU A 138 -14.04 3.66 3.05
N GLU A 139 -14.93 4.44 2.40
CA GLU A 139 -15.92 3.93 1.44
C GLU A 139 -15.27 3.38 0.17
N TYR A 140 -14.20 4.04 -0.30
CA TYR A 140 -13.40 3.58 -1.43
C TYR A 140 -12.73 2.23 -1.11
N ASN A 141 -12.07 2.12 0.03
CA ASN A 141 -11.37 0.91 0.46
C ASN A 141 -12.36 -0.25 0.67
N PHE A 142 -13.52 0.02 1.27
CA PHE A 142 -14.58 -0.98 1.43
C PHE A 142 -15.13 -1.47 0.08
N SER A 143 -15.44 -0.55 -0.83
CA SER A 143 -16.00 -0.88 -2.15
C SER A 143 -14.99 -1.65 -3.00
N ARG A 144 -13.72 -1.25 -2.99
CA ARG A 144 -12.62 -1.97 -3.63
C ARG A 144 -12.53 -3.40 -3.09
N LYS A 145 -12.60 -3.58 -1.78
CA LYS A 145 -12.51 -4.91 -1.14
C LYS A 145 -13.68 -5.82 -1.55
N GLN A 146 -14.90 -5.29 -1.61
CA GLN A 146 -16.06 -6.05 -2.09
C GLN A 146 -15.90 -6.52 -3.54
N LEU A 147 -15.43 -5.63 -4.42
CA LEU A 147 -15.21 -5.95 -5.83
C LEU A 147 -14.14 -7.03 -6.02
N LEU A 148 -13.08 -7.01 -5.21
CA LEU A 148 -12.01 -8.01 -5.27
C LEU A 148 -12.45 -9.39 -4.77
N ILE A 149 -13.34 -9.46 -3.76
CA ILE A 149 -13.90 -10.73 -3.27
C ILE A 149 -14.70 -11.46 -4.37
N LEU A 150 -15.29 -10.73 -5.32
CA LEU A 150 -16.04 -11.34 -6.44
C LEU A 150 -15.15 -11.97 -7.52
N LEU A 151 -13.81 -11.79 -7.44
CA LEU A 151 -12.83 -12.28 -8.41
C LEU A 151 -12.07 -13.55 -7.94
N ASP A 152 -12.13 -13.85 -6.63
CA ASP A 152 -11.55 -15.05 -6.02
C ASP A 152 -12.35 -16.32 -6.37
#